data_AF-A0A7X9E5F4-F1
#
_entry.id   AF-A0A7X9E5F4-F1
#
_cell.length_a   1.000
_cell.length_b   1.000
_cell.length_c   1.000
_cell.angle_alpha   90.00
_cell.angle_beta   90.00
_cell.angle_gamma   90.00
#
_symmetry.space_group_name_H-M   'P 1'
#
loop_
_entity.id
_entity.type
_entity.pdbx_description
1 polymer ?
#
loop_
_entity_poly.entity_id
_entity_poly.type
_entity_poly.pdbx_seq_one_letter_code
_entity_poly.pdbx_strand_id
1 'polypeptide(L)'
;MFKDNFTSETLKEKMIRLEEYIKHNIPLTNFINFRIEELNYNSIRISAPLKPNDNHYGTVFGGSLAIMGILAGWGLLHFNMTEENIKGTLVIK
;
A
#
# COMPACT_ATOMS: atom_id res chain seq x y z
N MET A 1 -16.48 -11.50 34.84
CA MET A 1 -15.02 -11.45 34.59
C MET A 1 -14.76 -11.94 33.18
N PHE A 2 -14.98 -11.09 32.19
CA PHE A 2 -14.46 -11.21 30.83
C PHE A 2 -14.18 -9.77 30.39
N LYS A 3 -12.90 -9.42 30.33
CA LYS A 3 -12.48 -8.14 29.77
C LYS A 3 -12.44 -8.35 28.26
N ASP A 4 -13.46 -7.88 27.56
CA ASP A 4 -13.38 -7.67 26.11
C ASP A 4 -12.50 -6.44 25.87
N ASN A 5 -11.19 -6.63 26.00
CA ASN A 5 -10.20 -5.67 25.52
C ASN A 5 -9.86 -6.02 24.07
N PHE A 6 -10.85 -5.90 23.17
CA PHE A 6 -10.57 -5.80 21.74
C PHE A 6 -10.27 -4.34 21.45
N THR A 7 -9.01 -3.92 21.58
CA THR A 7 -8.58 -2.64 21.05
C THR A 7 -8.75 -2.68 19.54
N SER A 8 -9.71 -1.91 19.01
CA SER A 8 -9.82 -1.64 17.59
C SER A 8 -8.49 -1.10 17.08
N GLU A 9 -7.91 -1.78 16.09
CA GLU A 9 -6.66 -1.36 15.44
C GLU A 9 -6.78 0.09 14.96
N THR A 10 -5.78 0.91 15.27
CA THR A 10 -5.71 2.30 14.82
C THR A 10 -5.48 2.37 13.31
N LEU A 11 -5.88 3.47 12.68
CA LEU A 11 -5.63 3.69 11.25
C LEU A 11 -4.14 3.61 10.89
N LYS A 12 -3.27 4.02 11.81
CA LYS A 12 -1.81 3.95 11.65
C LYS A 12 -1.31 2.51 11.59
N GLU A 13 -1.82 1.64 12.47
CA GLU A 13 -1.48 0.21 12.48
C GLU A 13 -1.99 -0.47 11.19
N LYS A 14 -3.22 -0.16 10.76
CA LYS A 14 -3.78 -0.64 9.48
C LYS A 14 -2.92 -0.25 8.27
N MET A 15 -2.43 0.99 8.26
CA MET A 15 -1.57 1.51 7.20
C MET A 15 -0.24 0.76 7.14
N ILE A 16 0.40 0.54 8.30
CA ILE A 16 1.65 -0.24 8.39
C ILE A 16 1.41 -1.67 7.92
N ARG A 17 0.32 -2.31 8.38
CA ARG A 17 -0.03 -3.68 8.00
C ARG A 17 -0.27 -3.81 6.49
N LEU A 18 -0.92 -2.83 5.87
CA LEU A 18 -1.14 -2.81 4.42
C LEU A 18 0.19 -2.71 3.66
N GLU A 19 1.09 -1.83 4.10
CA GLU A 19 2.43 -1.70 3.51
C GLU A 19 3.22 -3.01 3.61
N GLU A 20 3.23 -3.64 4.79
CA GLU A 20 3.90 -4.93 5.03
C GLU A 20 3.29 -6.06 4.19
N TYR A 21 1.96 -6.11 4.13
CA TYR A 21 1.23 -7.08 3.32
C TYR A 21 1.64 -6.97 1.85
N ILE A 22 1.69 -5.76 1.29
CA ILE A 22 2.08 -5.52 -0.10
C ILE A 22 3.54 -5.95 -0.32
N LYS A 23 4.45 -5.56 0.58
CA LYS A 23 5.88 -5.92 0.49
C LYS A 23 6.13 -7.42 0.57
N HIS A 24 5.34 -8.12 1.37
CA HIS A 24 5.42 -9.57 1.52
C HIS A 24 4.90 -10.31 0.29
N ASN A 25 3.73 -9.91 -0.23
CA ASN A 25 3.06 -10.63 -1.31
C ASN A 25 3.50 -10.19 -2.72
N ILE A 26 4.10 -9.01 -2.86
CA ILE A 26 4.60 -8.48 -4.14
C ILE A 26 6.07 -8.09 -3.99
N PRO A 27 7.01 -9.05 -4.08
CA PRO A 27 8.42 -8.83 -3.73
C PRO A 27 9.12 -7.69 -4.48
N LEU A 28 8.71 -7.42 -5.74
CA LEU A 28 9.23 -6.30 -6.54
C LEU A 28 9.09 -4.94 -5.81
N THR A 29 8.06 -4.77 -4.99
CA THR A 29 7.79 -3.52 -4.29
C THR A 29 8.84 -3.18 -3.22
N ASN A 30 9.65 -4.17 -2.78
CA ASN A 30 10.80 -3.91 -1.93
C ASN A 30 11.89 -3.10 -2.65
N PHE A 31 12.05 -3.28 -3.97
CA PHE A 31 12.99 -2.48 -4.78
C PHE A 31 12.50 -1.05 -5.00
N ILE A 32 11.19 -0.86 -5.19
CA ILE A 32 10.58 0.46 -5.27
C ILE A 32 10.81 1.25 -3.97
N ASN A 33 10.93 0.54 -2.85
CA ASN A 33 11.11 1.10 -1.50
C ASN A 33 10.04 2.15 -1.18
N PHE A 34 8.80 1.83 -1.51
CA PHE A 34 7.67 2.72 -1.27
C PHE A 34 7.33 2.82 0.23
N ARG A 35 6.56 3.86 0.56
CA ARG A 35 5.91 4.10 1.84
C ARG A 35 4.46 4.55 1.63
N ILE A 36 3.57 4.14 2.52
CA ILE A 36 2.22 4.73 2.62
C ILE A 36 2.30 5.89 3.62
N GLU A 37 2.14 7.12 3.12
CA GLU A 37 2.24 8.35 3.91
C GLU A 37 0.91 8.71 4.57
N GLU A 38 -0.18 8.48 3.86
CA GLU A 38 -1.55 8.72 4.31
C GLU A 38 -2.48 7.66 3.75
N LEU A 39 -3.47 7.27 4.56
CA LEU A 39 -4.52 6.35 4.19
C LEU A 39 -5.82 6.75 4.88
N ASN A 40 -6.90 6.82 4.10
CA ASN A 40 -8.27 6.89 4.60
C ASN A 40 -9.19 6.20 3.60
N TYR A 41 -10.49 6.15 3.89
CA TYR A 41 -11.48 5.49 3.03
C TYR A 41 -11.54 6.01 1.59
N ASN A 42 -11.14 7.27 1.35
CA ASN A 42 -11.30 7.93 0.05
C ASN A 42 -9.98 8.10 -0.71
N SER A 43 -8.84 7.95 -0.04
CA SER A 43 -7.54 8.28 -0.62
C SER A 43 -6.39 7.55 0.05
N ILE A 44 -5.35 7.34 -0.74
CA ILE A 44 -4.05 6.86 -0.29
C ILE A 44 -2.97 7.74 -0.91
N ARG A 45 -1.95 8.08 -0.13
CA ARG A 45 -0.74 8.74 -0.64
C ARG A 45 0.44 7.82 -0.46
N ILE A 46 1.11 7.52 -1.57
CA ILE A 46 2.31 6.69 -1.60
C ILE A 46 3.50 7.56 -2.03
N SER A 47 4.64 7.37 -1.36
CA SER A 47 5.92 7.97 -1.72
C SER A 47 6.95 6.89 -2.03
N ALA A 48 7.99 7.23 -2.79
CA ALA A 48 9.17 6.38 -3.00
C ALA A 48 10.40 7.28 -3.25
N PRO A 49 11.60 6.87 -2.81
CA PRO A 49 12.82 7.63 -3.10
C PRO A 49 13.18 7.57 -4.59
N LEU A 50 13.75 8.66 -5.11
CA LEU A 50 14.10 8.75 -6.54
C LEU A 50 15.21 7.77 -6.95
N LYS A 51 16.29 7.65 -6.17
CA LYS A 51 17.50 6.91 -6.55
C LYS A 51 17.29 5.44 -6.98
N PRO A 52 16.46 4.61 -6.32
CA PRO A 52 16.21 3.25 -6.81
C PRO A 52 15.17 3.19 -7.94
N ASN A 53 14.51 4.31 -8.23
CA ASN A 53 13.42 4.44 -9.19
C ASN A 53 13.76 5.40 -10.33
N ASP A 54 15.03 5.76 -10.51
CA ASP A 54 15.44 6.71 -11.55
C ASP A 54 15.72 6.01 -12.89
N ASN A 55 15.81 6.81 -13.93
CA ASN A 55 16.31 6.41 -15.25
C ASN A 55 17.66 7.09 -15.51
N HIS A 56 18.25 6.80 -16.68
CA HIS A 56 19.52 7.39 -17.11
C HIS A 56 19.50 8.92 -17.29
N TYR A 57 18.33 9.57 -17.18
CA TYR A 57 18.17 11.02 -17.18
C TYR A 57 17.99 11.64 -15.78
N GLY A 58 18.09 10.85 -14.71
CA GLY A 58 17.92 11.35 -13.33
C GLY A 58 16.48 11.74 -12.99
N THR A 59 15.52 11.17 -13.69
CA THR A 59 14.07 11.34 -13.46
C THR A 59 13.45 10.00 -13.12
N VAL A 60 12.19 9.96 -12.66
CA VAL A 60 11.53 8.69 -12.35
C VAL A 60 11.44 7.81 -13.61
N PHE A 61 11.84 6.55 -13.48
CA PHE A 61 11.63 5.54 -14.50
C PHE A 61 10.13 5.29 -14.69
N GLY A 62 9.68 5.27 -15.94
CA GLY A 62 8.25 5.12 -16.26
C GLY A 62 7.62 3.85 -15.67
N GLY A 63 8.37 2.74 -15.62
CA GLY A 63 7.89 1.51 -14.98
C GLY A 63 7.72 1.65 -13.46
N SER A 64 8.63 2.33 -12.77
CA SER A 64 8.48 2.62 -11.34
C SER A 64 7.27 3.51 -11.07
N LEU A 65 7.06 4.54 -11.90
CA LEU A 65 5.89 5.42 -11.79
C LEU A 65 4.58 4.67 -12.02
N ALA A 66 4.53 3.79 -13.03
CA ALA A 66 3.37 2.94 -13.29
C ALA A 66 3.06 2.01 -12.11
N ILE A 67 4.10 1.36 -11.55
CA ILE A 67 3.96 0.51 -10.36
C ILE A 67 3.42 1.31 -9.18
N MET A 68 3.91 2.52 -8.93
CA MET A 68 3.39 3.35 -7.85
C MET A 68 1.90 3.67 -8.00
N GLY A 69 1.43 3.99 -9.21
CA GLY A 69 0.01 4.24 -9.48
C GLY A 69 -0.84 2.97 -9.27
N ILE A 70 -0.35 1.83 -9.75
CA ILE A 70 -0.96 0.51 -9.56
C ILE A 70 -1.08 0.19 -8.07
N LEU A 71 -0.01 0.36 -7.29
CA LEU A 71 0.00 0.10 -5.85
C LEU A 71 -0.96 1.01 -5.09
N ALA A 72 -1.06 2.29 -5.49
CA ALA A 72 -2.01 3.21 -4.87
C ALA A 72 -3.45 2.73 -5.09
N GLY A 73 -3.84 2.46 -6.34
CA GLY A 73 -5.19 1.99 -6.66
C GLY A 73 -5.50 0.65 -5.98
N TRP A 74 -4.58 -0.31 -6.07
CA TRP A 74 -4.75 -1.63 -5.45
C TRP A 74 -4.85 -1.54 -3.93
N GLY A 75 -3.96 -0.79 -3.30
CA GLY A 75 -3.89 -0.65 -1.85
C GLY A 75 -5.15 -0.02 -1.26
N LEU A 76 -5.68 1.03 -1.90
CA LEU A 76 -6.92 1.67 -1.44
C LEU A 76 -8.12 0.72 -1.55
N LEU A 77 -8.24 0.00 -2.67
CA LEU A 77 -9.32 -0.98 -2.86
C LEU A 77 -9.20 -2.14 -1.84
N HIS A 78 -8.00 -2.69 -1.66
CA HIS A 78 -7.76 -3.75 -0.69
C HIS A 78 -8.09 -3.31 0.75
N PHE A 79 -7.69 -2.08 1.12
CA PHE A 79 -8.03 -1.49 2.41
C PHE A 79 -9.54 -1.43 2.62
N ASN A 80 -10.28 -0.80 1.70
CA ASN A 80 -11.74 -0.66 1.83
C ASN A 80 -12.46 -2.01 1.82
N MET A 81 -12.05 -2.95 0.96
CA MET A 81 -12.62 -4.30 0.97
C MET A 81 -12.42 -5.01 2.32
N THR A 82 -11.27 -4.81 2.95
CA THR A 82 -10.99 -5.38 4.27
C THR A 82 -11.86 -4.73 5.36
N GLU A 83 -11.96 -3.41 5.37
CA GLU A 83 -12.76 -2.66 6.36
C GLU A 83 -14.26 -2.97 6.24
N GLU A 84 -14.76 -3.15 5.02
CA GLU A 84 -16.16 -3.47 4.74
C GLU A 84 -16.48 -4.97 4.76
N ASN A 85 -15.50 -5.83 5.09
CA ASN A 85 -15.63 -7.29 5.06
C ASN A 85 -16.09 -7.86 3.70
N ILE A 86 -15.73 -7.19 2.60
CA ILE A 86 -16.01 -7.63 1.24
C ILE A 86 -15.02 -8.72 0.85
N LYS A 87 -15.53 -9.92 0.58
CA LYS A 87 -14.72 -11.05 0.12
C LYS A 87 -14.52 -10.98 -1.40
N GLY A 88 -13.27 -11.06 -1.83
CA GLY A 88 -12.91 -11.14 -3.25
C GLY A 88 -11.40 -11.16 -3.47
N THR A 89 -10.98 -11.53 -4.67
CA THR A 89 -9.57 -11.47 -5.08
C THR A 89 -9.36 -10.26 -5.98
N LEU A 90 -8.56 -9.30 -5.53
CA LEU A 90 -8.22 -8.12 -6.31
C LEU A 90 -7.03 -8.44 -7.22
N VAL A 91 -7.27 -8.47 -8.52
CA VAL A 91 -6.27 -8.80 -9.56
C VAL A 91 -6.06 -7.61 -10.47
N ILE A 92 -4.80 -7.32 -10.81
CA ILE A 92 -4.40 -6.34 -11.83
C ILE A 92 -3.83 -7.12 -13.01
N LYS A 93 -4.29 -6.78 -14.22
CA LYS A 93 -3.90 -7.42 -15.48
C LYS A 93 -3.01 -6.51 -16.31
#